data_AF-A0A1H5CU89-F1
#
_entry.id   AF-A0A1H5CU89-F1
#
_cell.length_a   1.000
_cell.length_b   1.000
_cell.length_c   1.000
_cell.angle_alpha   90.00
_cell.angle_beta   90.00
_cell.angle_gamma   90.00
#
_symmetry.space_group_name_H-M   'P 1'
#
loop_
_entity.id
_entity.type
_entity.pdbx_description
1 polymer ?
#
loop_
_entity_poly.entity_id
_entity_poly.type
_entity_poly.pdbx_seq_one_letter_code
_entity_poly.pdbx_strand_id
1 'polypeptide(L)'
;MSQTIDGPTAGVLYEGAADLFHAYQGQLHALLMSVHEGEWAVGQAQYGAFAQRCPDHPEGPARYHFQYLRHVRTGRPAEEVMAQALTMLRGAGLAPNAESYGSGERAQHALIVRGDDRYAELVVSCYPATGSVRVAARTACAPGDPSELNALIFPEPRDGRIGALQPRSEGPESAPQFYFPPGET
;
A
#
# COMPACT_ATOMS: atom_id res chain seq x y z
N MET A 1 13.27 2.58 -39.44
CA MET A 1 13.56 3.47 -38.30
C MET A 1 12.99 2.78 -37.07
N SER A 2 13.81 2.05 -36.33
CA SER A 2 13.38 1.38 -35.10
C SER A 2 13.21 2.44 -34.01
N GLN A 3 11.99 2.59 -33.50
CA GLN A 3 11.75 3.38 -32.30
C GLN A 3 12.36 2.60 -31.12
N THR A 4 13.36 3.17 -30.48
CA THR A 4 13.82 2.74 -29.16
C THR A 4 12.65 2.96 -28.20
N ILE A 5 12.13 1.89 -27.61
CA ILE A 5 11.16 2.01 -26.52
C ILE A 5 11.97 2.48 -25.31
N ASP A 6 11.97 3.79 -25.04
CA ASP A 6 12.65 4.39 -23.87
C ASP A 6 11.86 4.03 -22.60
N GLY A 7 12.20 2.86 -22.03
CA GLY A 7 11.80 2.40 -20.71
C GLY A 7 13.02 1.91 -19.93
N PRO A 8 12.94 1.81 -18.59
CA PRO A 8 13.99 1.17 -17.81
C PRO A 8 14.23 -0.24 -18.33
N THR A 9 15.50 -0.68 -18.33
CA THR A 9 15.80 -2.10 -18.58
C THR A 9 15.12 -2.99 -17.55
N ALA A 10 14.88 -4.26 -17.86
CA ALA A 10 14.21 -5.19 -16.94
C ALA A 10 14.85 -5.25 -15.54
N GLY A 11 16.19 -5.25 -15.45
CA GLY A 11 16.90 -5.22 -14.18
C GLY A 11 16.66 -3.92 -13.40
N VAL A 12 16.78 -2.77 -14.06
CA VAL A 12 16.53 -1.45 -13.45
C VAL A 12 15.07 -1.29 -13.01
N LEU A 13 14.14 -1.83 -13.80
CA LEU A 13 12.71 -1.83 -13.48
C LEU A 13 12.43 -2.67 -12.22
N TYR A 14 13.02 -3.86 -12.13
CA TYR A 14 12.85 -4.75 -10.98
C TYR A 14 13.48 -4.17 -9.71
N GLU A 15 14.73 -3.73 -9.78
CA GLU A 15 15.45 -3.15 -8.63
C GLU A 15 14.75 -1.89 -8.11
N GLY A 16 14.38 -0.96 -9.00
CA GLY A 16 13.65 0.24 -8.60
C GLY A 16 12.28 -0.07 -7.99
N ALA A 17 11.60 -1.11 -8.47
CA ALA A 17 10.34 -1.57 -7.90
C ALA A 17 10.51 -2.22 -6.53
N ALA A 18 11.58 -3.00 -6.32
CA ALA A 18 11.91 -3.60 -5.03
C ALA A 18 12.29 -2.54 -3.99
N ASP A 19 13.08 -1.53 -4.37
CA ASP A 19 13.43 -0.40 -3.51
C ASP A 19 12.19 0.40 -3.10
N LEU A 20 11.34 0.75 -4.08
CA LEU A 20 10.06 1.40 -3.83
C LEU A 20 9.20 0.56 -2.90
N PHE A 21 9.17 -0.75 -3.08
CA PHE A 21 8.39 -1.63 -2.23
C PHE A 21 8.89 -1.64 -0.77
N HIS A 22 10.18 -1.92 -0.55
CA HIS A 22 10.71 -2.09 0.80
C HIS A 22 10.69 -0.80 1.62
N ALA A 23 10.90 0.35 0.98
CA ALA A 23 10.77 1.64 1.64
C ALA A 23 9.35 1.85 2.23
N TYR A 24 8.32 1.35 1.55
CA TYR A 24 6.92 1.54 1.94
C TYR A 24 6.45 0.47 2.91
N GLN A 25 6.95 -0.75 2.74
CA GLN A 25 6.68 -1.87 3.63
C GLN A 25 6.97 -1.51 5.09
N GLY A 26 8.14 -0.93 5.36
CA GLY A 26 8.55 -0.55 6.71
C GLY A 26 7.65 0.52 7.33
N GLN A 27 7.29 1.55 6.55
CA GLN A 27 6.44 2.64 7.04
C GLN A 27 5.00 2.18 7.31
N LEU A 28 4.44 1.34 6.44
CA LEU A 28 3.08 0.79 6.60
C LEU A 28 3.01 -0.22 7.74
N HIS A 29 4.09 -0.98 7.98
CA HIS A 29 4.22 -1.82 9.15
C HIS A 29 4.20 -0.99 10.43
N ALA A 30 5.04 0.06 10.51
CA ALA A 30 5.08 0.94 11.67
C ALA A 30 3.73 1.63 11.93
N LEU A 31 3.00 1.99 10.86
CA LEU A 31 1.65 2.54 10.97
C LEU A 31 0.70 1.53 11.60
N LEU A 32 0.68 0.29 11.10
CA LEU A 32 -0.16 -0.77 11.64
C LEU A 32 0.18 -1.07 13.10
N MET A 33 1.45 -1.21 13.44
CA MET A 33 1.90 -1.41 14.81
C MET A 33 1.47 -0.28 15.74
N SER A 34 1.45 0.97 15.25
CA SER A 34 0.93 2.10 16.03
C SER A 34 -0.58 2.06 16.25
N VAL A 35 -1.33 1.41 15.36
CA VAL A 35 -2.78 1.27 15.46
C VAL A 35 -3.14 0.05 16.32
N HIS A 36 -2.47 -1.08 16.09
CA HIS A 36 -2.72 -2.36 16.74
C HIS A 36 -1.49 -3.28 16.64
N GLU A 37 -1.02 -3.75 17.79
CA GLU A 37 0.11 -4.67 17.92
C GLU A 37 -0.28 -6.16 17.77
N GLY A 38 -1.45 -6.45 17.18
CA GLY A 38 -1.94 -7.82 16.99
C GLY A 38 -2.09 -8.19 15.52
N GLU A 39 -2.96 -9.16 15.25
CA GLU A 39 -3.18 -9.66 13.89
C GLU A 39 -3.99 -8.66 13.05
N TRP A 40 -3.64 -8.53 11.78
CA TRP A 40 -4.30 -7.72 10.76
C TRP A 40 -4.76 -8.60 9.62
N ALA A 41 -5.99 -8.39 9.16
CA ALA A 41 -6.52 -9.08 8.00
C ALA A 41 -6.05 -8.44 6.69
N VAL A 42 -5.63 -9.28 5.76
CA VAL A 42 -5.32 -8.90 4.37
C VAL A 42 -6.64 -8.74 3.61
N GLY A 43 -6.88 -7.54 3.07
CA GLY A 43 -8.11 -7.26 2.31
C GLY A 43 -8.21 -8.12 1.03
N GLN A 44 -9.42 -8.54 0.67
CA GLN A 44 -9.66 -9.27 -0.58
C GLN A 44 -9.35 -8.38 -1.80
N ALA A 45 -8.66 -8.93 -2.80
CA ALA A 45 -8.38 -8.31 -4.10
C ALA A 45 -7.48 -7.05 -4.13
N GLN A 46 -6.69 -6.77 -3.09
CA GLN A 46 -5.79 -5.61 -3.06
C GLN A 46 -4.37 -6.03 -2.65
N TYR A 47 -3.53 -6.06 -3.68
CA TYR A 47 -2.34 -6.87 -3.77
C TYR A 47 -1.11 -6.02 -3.49
N GLY A 48 -0.33 -6.40 -2.47
CA GLY A 48 0.89 -5.67 -2.18
C GLY A 48 1.81 -5.48 -3.41
N ALA A 49 2.25 -6.53 -4.09
CA ALA A 49 3.29 -6.39 -5.12
C ALA A 49 2.77 -6.36 -6.56
N PHE A 50 1.46 -6.33 -6.77
CA PHE A 50 0.91 -6.29 -8.12
C PHE A 50 0.96 -4.84 -8.62
N ALA A 51 1.82 -4.58 -9.59
CA ALA A 51 1.95 -3.29 -10.22
C ALA A 51 0.67 -2.97 -11.00
N GLN A 52 0.08 -1.81 -10.74
CA GLN A 52 -1.08 -1.30 -11.47
C GLN A 52 -0.74 -0.06 -12.25
N ARG A 53 -1.40 0.14 -13.39
CA ARG A 53 -1.18 1.32 -14.22
C ARG A 53 -1.67 2.58 -13.52
N CYS A 54 -0.84 3.62 -13.55
CA CYS A 54 -1.24 4.92 -13.04
C CYS A 54 -2.39 5.53 -13.86
N PRO A 55 -3.47 6.01 -13.19
CA PRO A 55 -4.65 6.55 -13.88
C PRO A 55 -4.37 7.89 -14.58
N ASP A 56 -3.41 8.67 -14.08
CA ASP A 56 -3.22 10.07 -14.51
C ASP A 56 -2.32 10.23 -15.75
N HIS A 57 -1.83 9.13 -16.33
CA HIS A 57 -0.95 9.14 -17.50
C HIS A 57 -1.39 8.13 -18.58
N PRO A 58 -2.57 8.32 -19.21
CA PRO A 58 -3.02 7.42 -20.26
C PRO A 58 -2.19 7.52 -21.54
N GLU A 59 -1.70 8.71 -21.90
CA GLU A 59 -1.03 9.01 -23.17
C GLU A 59 0.50 9.23 -23.05
N GLY A 60 1.09 9.00 -21.87
CA GLY A 60 2.53 9.15 -21.62
C GLY A 60 3.27 7.81 -21.50
N PRO A 61 4.60 7.85 -21.22
CA PRO A 61 5.37 6.66 -20.87
C PRO A 61 4.66 5.86 -19.78
N ALA A 62 4.73 4.53 -19.85
CA ALA A 62 4.07 3.69 -18.88
C ALA A 62 4.60 3.97 -17.47
N ARG A 63 3.67 4.06 -16.51
CA ARG A 63 3.95 4.27 -15.09
C ARG A 63 3.12 3.31 -14.27
N TYR A 64 3.68 2.89 -13.15
CA TYR A 64 3.03 1.96 -12.24
C TYR A 64 2.97 2.50 -10.81
N HIS A 65 2.07 1.92 -10.02
CA HIS A 65 2.04 2.06 -8.57
C HIS A 65 1.71 0.72 -7.92
N PHE A 66 1.99 0.60 -6.63
CA PHE A 66 1.49 -0.49 -5.78
C PHE A 66 0.27 -0.06 -5.00
N GLN A 67 -0.53 -1.03 -4.58
CA GLN A 67 -1.67 -0.82 -3.69
C GLN A 67 -1.54 -1.67 -2.43
N TYR A 68 -2.03 -1.11 -1.34
CA TYR A 68 -2.02 -1.72 -0.04
C TYR A 68 -3.35 -1.56 0.64
N LEU A 69 -3.80 -2.63 1.30
CA LEU A 69 -4.99 -2.60 2.13
C LEU A 69 -4.87 -3.60 3.26
N ARG A 70 -4.99 -3.12 4.50
CA ARG A 70 -5.14 -3.95 5.69
C ARG A 70 -6.31 -3.49 6.53
N HIS A 71 -6.95 -4.47 7.14
CA HIS A 71 -8.06 -4.30 8.05
C HIS A 71 -7.66 -4.77 9.44
N VAL A 72 -8.01 -3.98 10.42
CA VAL A 72 -7.69 -4.24 11.82
C VAL A 72 -8.96 -4.02 12.62
N ARG A 73 -9.18 -4.81 13.66
CA ARG A 73 -10.19 -4.51 14.65
C ARG A 73 -9.51 -4.14 15.95
N THR A 74 -9.81 -2.95 16.45
CA THR A 74 -9.28 -2.46 17.71
C THR A 74 -10.39 -2.45 18.75
N GLY A 75 -10.05 -2.71 20.01
CA GLY A 75 -10.94 -2.45 21.15
C GLY A 75 -10.82 -1.04 21.70
N ARG A 76 -10.08 -0.16 21.00
CA ARG A 76 -9.72 1.18 21.47
C ARG A 76 -10.70 2.22 20.91
N PRO A 77 -10.92 3.34 21.64
CA PRO A 77 -11.70 4.44 21.11
C PRO A 77 -11.13 4.97 19.78
N ALA A 78 -12.01 5.30 18.84
CA ALA A 78 -11.60 5.78 17.52
C ALA A 78 -10.70 7.03 17.61
N GLU A 79 -11.02 7.96 18.52
CA GLU A 79 -10.23 9.19 18.73
C GLU A 79 -8.79 8.86 19.16
N GLU A 80 -8.60 7.87 20.03
CA GLU A 80 -7.28 7.45 20.51
C GLU A 80 -6.46 6.82 19.37
N VAL A 81 -7.09 5.93 18.60
CA VAL A 81 -6.46 5.31 17.43
C VAL A 81 -6.05 6.36 16.40
N MET A 82 -6.95 7.30 16.08
CA MET A 82 -6.68 8.33 15.09
C MET A 82 -5.64 9.33 15.57
N ALA A 83 -5.61 9.68 16.87
CA ALA A 83 -4.56 10.53 17.43
C ALA A 83 -3.17 9.88 17.37
N GLN A 84 -3.09 8.57 17.62
CA GLN A 84 -1.83 7.84 17.52
C GLN A 84 -1.36 7.71 16.06
N ALA A 85 -2.26 7.36 15.14
CA ALA A 85 -1.96 7.31 13.72
C ALA A 85 -1.50 8.69 13.19
N LEU A 86 -2.15 9.79 13.62
CA LEU A 86 -1.76 11.15 13.28
C LEU A 86 -0.34 11.47 13.75
N THR A 87 -0.01 11.12 15.00
CA THR A 87 1.33 11.31 15.57
C THR A 87 2.37 10.52 14.77
N MET A 88 2.10 9.27 14.42
CA MET A 88 3.00 8.45 13.61
C MET A 88 3.23 9.10 12.24
N LEU A 89 2.16 9.41 11.50
CA LEU A 89 2.26 9.96 10.16
C LEU A 89 3.05 11.27 10.13
N ARG A 90 2.79 12.18 11.09
CA ARG A 90 3.56 13.43 11.23
C ARG A 90 5.01 13.18 11.62
N GLY A 91 5.28 12.23 12.51
CA GLY A 91 6.62 11.82 12.89
C GLY A 91 7.42 11.27 11.70
N ALA A 92 6.74 10.66 10.72
CA ALA A 92 7.32 10.21 9.46
C ALA A 92 7.43 11.33 8.38
N GLY A 93 7.18 12.58 8.77
CA GLY A 93 7.23 13.74 7.88
C GLY A 93 6.10 13.82 6.86
N LEU A 94 4.97 13.15 7.10
CA LEU A 94 3.77 13.26 6.27
C LEU A 94 2.86 14.37 6.78
N ALA A 95 2.05 14.94 5.89
CA ALA A 95 1.06 15.97 6.21
C ALA A 95 -0.38 15.43 6.05
N PRO A 96 -0.88 14.61 7.00
CA PRO A 96 -2.24 14.09 6.91
C PRO A 96 -3.29 15.16 7.21
N ASN A 97 -4.35 15.18 6.40
CA ASN A 97 -5.58 15.92 6.67
C ASN A 97 -6.55 15.02 7.44
N ALA A 98 -7.09 15.53 8.54
CA ALA A 98 -8.12 14.84 9.30
C ALA A 98 -9.51 15.21 8.76
N GLU A 99 -10.28 14.18 8.43
CA GLU A 99 -11.66 14.31 7.97
C GLU A 99 -12.58 13.45 8.82
N SER A 100 -13.84 13.86 8.95
CA SER A 100 -14.85 13.08 9.66
C SER A 100 -16.17 13.18 8.92
N TYR A 101 -16.80 12.03 8.70
CA TYR A 101 -18.06 11.91 7.98
C TYR A 101 -19.10 11.27 8.91
N GLY A 102 -20.30 11.84 9.00
CA GLY A 102 -21.34 11.35 9.91
C GLY A 102 -21.09 11.71 11.38
N SER A 103 -21.75 11.00 12.29
CA SER A 103 -21.69 11.24 13.74
C SER A 103 -21.98 9.99 14.57
N GLY A 104 -21.50 9.99 15.82
CA GLY A 104 -21.66 8.88 16.77
C GLY A 104 -21.13 7.55 16.22
N GLU A 105 -21.84 6.47 16.47
CA GLU A 105 -21.48 5.13 15.97
C GLU A 105 -21.41 5.04 14.44
N ARG A 106 -22.14 5.91 13.74
CA ARG A 106 -22.15 5.96 12.26
C ARG A 106 -21.06 6.85 11.69
N ALA A 107 -20.19 7.41 12.52
CA ALA A 107 -19.09 8.23 12.05
C ALA A 107 -18.05 7.38 11.29
N GLN A 108 -17.32 8.03 10.40
CA GLN A 108 -16.04 7.58 9.90
C GLN A 108 -15.04 8.69 10.14
N HIS A 109 -13.99 8.39 10.88
CA HIS A 109 -12.85 9.29 11.03
C HIS A 109 -11.77 8.87 10.05
N ALA A 110 -11.18 9.81 9.32
CA ALA A 110 -10.15 9.52 8.33
C ALA A 110 -8.94 10.45 8.50
N LEU A 111 -7.74 9.90 8.31
CA LEU A 111 -6.53 10.65 8.05
C LEU A 111 -6.12 10.38 6.61
N ILE A 112 -5.93 11.44 5.83
CA ILE A 112 -5.68 11.36 4.40
C ILE A 112 -4.41 12.11 4.07
N VAL A 113 -3.44 11.40 3.48
CA VAL A 113 -2.23 11.98 2.89
C VAL A 113 -2.36 11.92 1.38
N ARG A 114 -2.19 13.06 0.71
CA ARG A 114 -2.20 13.21 -0.76
C ARG A 114 -1.10 14.18 -1.17
N GLY A 115 -0.60 14.04 -2.39
CA GLY A 115 0.40 14.95 -2.95
C GLY A 115 1.76 14.85 -2.26
N ASP A 116 2.03 13.73 -1.59
CA ASP A 116 3.36 13.41 -1.05
C ASP A 116 4.16 12.66 -2.12
N ASP A 117 5.47 12.88 -2.18
CA ASP A 117 6.34 12.23 -3.17
C ASP A 117 6.35 10.71 -3.01
N ARG A 118 6.03 10.21 -1.81
CA ARG A 118 5.88 8.77 -1.54
C ARG A 118 4.44 8.33 -1.84
N TYR A 119 3.42 9.05 -1.42
CA TYR A 119 2.04 8.56 -1.55
C TYR A 119 1.25 9.36 -2.58
N ALA A 120 0.77 8.66 -3.62
CA ALA A 120 -0.36 9.17 -4.39
C ALA A 120 -1.57 9.34 -3.46
N GLU A 121 -1.80 8.36 -2.58
CA GLU A 121 -2.77 8.48 -1.50
C GLU A 121 -2.46 7.50 -0.36
N LEU A 122 -2.59 7.94 0.89
CA LEU A 122 -2.63 7.07 2.07
C LEU A 122 -3.80 7.48 2.95
N VAL A 123 -4.64 6.50 3.30
CA VAL A 123 -5.85 6.70 4.09
C VAL A 123 -5.88 5.75 5.27
N VAL A 124 -6.00 6.32 6.47
CA VAL A 124 -6.35 5.58 7.69
C VAL A 124 -7.78 5.92 8.02
N SER A 125 -8.69 4.96 8.01
CA SER A 125 -10.10 5.15 8.39
C SER A 125 -10.45 4.33 9.62
N CYS A 126 -11.13 4.94 10.59
CA CYS A 126 -11.68 4.26 11.76
C CYS A 126 -13.20 4.40 11.80
N TYR A 127 -13.87 3.29 12.10
CA TYR A 127 -15.33 3.16 12.16
C TYR A 127 -15.74 2.82 13.61
N PRO A 128 -16.28 3.77 14.39
CA PRO A 128 -16.58 3.56 15.81
C PRO A 128 -17.53 2.39 16.08
N ALA A 129 -18.62 2.25 15.30
CA ALA A 129 -19.60 1.16 15.47
C ALA A 129 -19.00 -0.25 15.52
N THR A 130 -17.87 -0.46 14.84
CA THR A 130 -17.27 -1.78 14.72
C THR A 130 -15.91 -1.86 15.40
N GLY A 131 -15.30 -0.73 15.78
CA GLY A 131 -13.89 -0.65 16.16
C GLY A 131 -12.95 -0.98 15.00
N SER A 132 -13.46 -1.04 13.76
CA SER A 132 -12.65 -1.40 12.60
C SER A 132 -11.79 -0.23 12.16
N VAL A 133 -10.53 -0.53 11.84
CA VAL A 133 -9.59 0.39 11.22
C VAL A 133 -9.18 -0.18 9.88
N ARG A 134 -9.15 0.68 8.86
CA ARG A 134 -8.70 0.38 7.52
C ARG A 134 -7.48 1.24 7.22
N VAL A 135 -6.37 0.61 6.86
CA VAL A 135 -5.18 1.29 6.36
C VAL A 135 -5.08 0.95 4.87
N ALA A 136 -5.27 1.95 4.02
CA ALA A 136 -5.14 1.84 2.58
C ALA A 136 -4.04 2.78 2.09
N ALA A 137 -3.22 2.32 1.16
CA ALA A 137 -2.20 3.16 0.56
C ALA A 137 -1.99 2.83 -0.92
N ARG A 138 -1.62 3.86 -1.66
CA ARG A 138 -1.20 3.78 -3.05
C ARG A 138 0.10 4.56 -3.18
N THR A 139 1.14 3.90 -3.69
CA THR A 139 2.44 4.55 -3.90
C THR A 139 2.30 5.63 -4.96
N ALA A 140 3.19 6.61 -4.94
CA ALA A 140 3.39 7.52 -6.04
C ALA A 140 3.73 6.74 -7.31
N CYS A 141 3.44 7.36 -8.47
CA CYS A 141 3.67 6.74 -9.76
C CYS A 141 5.17 6.67 -10.08
N ALA A 142 5.69 5.46 -10.24
CA ALA A 142 7.05 5.22 -10.70
C ALA A 142 7.09 4.95 -12.22
N PRO A 143 8.20 5.27 -12.91
CA PRO A 143 8.37 4.96 -14.32
C PRO A 143 8.50 3.45 -14.56
N GLY A 144 7.83 2.93 -15.58
CA GLY A 144 7.90 1.51 -15.97
C GLY A 144 6.56 0.92 -16.39
N ASP A 145 6.59 -0.09 -17.25
CA ASP A 145 5.39 -0.81 -17.65
C ASP A 145 4.95 -1.80 -16.54
N PRO A 146 3.72 -1.69 -16.02
CA PRO A 146 3.24 -2.59 -14.97
C PRO A 146 3.12 -4.05 -15.43
N SER A 147 2.88 -4.31 -16.72
CA SER A 147 2.78 -5.65 -17.28
C SER A 147 4.16 -6.30 -17.37
N GLU A 148 5.17 -5.56 -17.83
CA GLU A 148 6.57 -6.02 -17.84
C GLU A 148 7.06 -6.27 -16.41
N LEU A 149 6.81 -5.34 -15.49
CA LEU A 149 7.17 -5.50 -14.09
C LEU A 149 6.48 -6.72 -13.46
N ASN A 150 5.17 -6.89 -13.68
CA ASN A 150 4.46 -8.07 -13.18
C ASN A 150 4.98 -9.37 -13.79
N ALA A 151 5.42 -9.38 -15.05
CA ALA A 151 6.05 -10.56 -15.65
C ALA A 151 7.41 -10.89 -15.01
N LEU A 152 8.17 -9.88 -14.58
CA LEU A 152 9.42 -10.06 -13.84
C LEU A 152 9.19 -10.55 -12.40
N ILE A 153 8.18 -10.00 -11.72
CA ILE A 153 7.80 -10.41 -10.35
C ILE A 153 7.12 -11.80 -10.37
N PHE A 154 6.39 -12.14 -11.43
CA PHE A 154 5.63 -13.38 -11.55
C PHE A 154 5.96 -14.11 -12.86
N PRO A 155 7.17 -14.69 -12.99
CA PRO A 155 7.65 -15.27 -14.26
C PRO A 155 6.91 -16.53 -14.70
N GLU A 156 6.28 -17.24 -13.77
CA GLU A 156 5.38 -18.35 -14.11
C GLU A 156 3.95 -17.82 -14.33
N PRO A 157 3.20 -18.34 -15.33
CA PRO A 157 1.79 -18.03 -15.52
C PRO A 157 1.00 -18.57 -14.32
N ARG A 158 0.90 -17.77 -13.27
CA ARG A 158 0.16 -18.12 -12.06
C ARG A 158 -1.32 -17.81 -12.27
N ASP A 159 -2.00 -18.38 -13.27
CA ASP A 159 -3.46 -18.45 -13.51
C ASP A 159 -4.37 -17.37 -12.83
N GLY A 160 -3.96 -16.10 -12.75
CA GLY A 160 -4.63 -15.08 -11.92
C GLY A 160 -4.65 -15.32 -10.40
N ARG A 161 -3.86 -16.26 -9.85
CA ARG A 161 -3.87 -16.70 -8.44
C ARG A 161 -2.84 -16.03 -7.53
N ILE A 162 -2.27 -14.89 -7.91
CA ILE A 162 -1.29 -14.15 -7.08
C ILE A 162 -1.87 -13.85 -5.68
N GLY A 163 -3.18 -13.60 -5.58
CA GLY A 163 -3.87 -13.42 -4.30
C GLY A 163 -3.91 -14.67 -3.39
N ALA A 164 -3.73 -15.87 -3.94
CA ALA A 164 -3.69 -17.12 -3.16
C ALA A 164 -2.36 -17.33 -2.41
N LEU A 165 -1.33 -16.55 -2.75
CA LEU A 165 -0.01 -16.62 -2.11
C LEU A 165 0.13 -15.68 -0.92
N GLN A 166 -0.78 -14.73 -0.77
CA GLN A 166 -0.75 -13.85 0.39
C GLN A 166 -1.38 -14.56 1.59
N PRO A 167 -0.81 -14.36 2.79
CA PRO A 167 -1.41 -14.90 3.98
C PRO A 167 -2.78 -14.23 4.18
N ARG A 168 -3.72 -14.94 4.81
CA ARG A 168 -5.03 -14.35 5.15
C ARG A 168 -4.88 -13.25 6.20
N SER A 169 -3.84 -13.35 7.01
CA SER A 169 -3.52 -12.44 8.08
C SER A 169 -2.02 -12.19 8.18
N GLU A 170 -1.66 -11.06 8.76
CA GLU A 170 -0.31 -10.65 9.11
C GLU A 170 -0.32 -10.23 10.59
N GLY A 171 0.83 -10.16 11.25
CA GLY A 171 0.96 -9.67 12.60
C GLY A 171 2.31 -9.02 12.87
N PRO A 172 2.63 -8.72 14.14
CA PRO A 172 3.82 -7.96 14.54
C PRO A 172 5.13 -8.52 14.00
N GLU A 173 5.25 -9.84 13.99
CA GLU A 173 6.46 -10.55 13.54
C GLU A 173 6.53 -10.69 12.00
N SER A 174 5.46 -10.31 11.29
CA SER A 174 5.46 -10.24 9.83
C SER A 174 5.47 -8.78 9.39
N ALA A 175 6.57 -8.34 8.81
CA ALA A 175 6.53 -7.16 7.95
C ALA A 175 5.44 -7.41 6.88
N PRO A 176 4.57 -6.43 6.54
CA PRO A 176 3.47 -6.64 5.63
C PRO A 176 3.98 -7.28 4.35
N GLN A 177 3.44 -8.43 4.03
CA GLN A 177 3.84 -9.18 2.86
C GLN A 177 3.14 -8.56 1.65
N PHE A 178 3.88 -7.69 0.98
CA PHE A 178 3.66 -7.50 -0.43
C PHE A 178 4.63 -8.49 -1.06
N TYR A 179 4.11 -9.49 -1.75
CA TYR A 179 4.96 -10.55 -2.28
C TYR A 179 5.83 -10.03 -3.44
N PHE A 180 6.99 -9.43 -3.16
CA PHE A 180 8.12 -9.47 -4.09
C PHE A 180 8.79 -10.81 -3.85
N PRO A 181 8.77 -11.75 -4.81
CA PRO A 181 9.53 -12.97 -4.64
C PRO A 181 11.00 -12.60 -4.45
N PRO A 182 11.74 -13.31 -3.59
CA PRO A 182 13.18 -13.18 -3.58
C PRO A 182 13.69 -13.46 -5.01
N GLY A 183 14.54 -12.57 -5.54
CA GLY A 183 15.14 -12.79 -6.85
C GLY A 183 15.89 -14.12 -6.87
N GLU A 184 15.83 -14.84 -7.99
CA GLU A 184 16.80 -15.92 -8.22
C GLU A 184 18.19 -15.28 -8.22
N THR A 185 19.06 -15.78 -7.34
CA THR A 185 20.48 -15.42 -7.32
C THR A 185 21.24 -16.34 -8.26
#